data_AF-A0A165XT21-F1
#
_entry.id   AF-A0A165XT21-F1
#
_cell.length_a   1.000
_cell.length_b   1.000
_cell.length_c   1.000
_cell.angle_alpha   90.00
_cell.angle_beta   90.00
_cell.angle_gamma   90.00
#
_symmetry.space_group_name_H-M   'P 1'
#
loop_
_entity.id
_entity.type
_entity.pdbx_description
1 polymer ?
#
loop_
_entity_poly.entity_id
_entity_poly.type
_entity_poly.pdbx_seq_one_letter_code
_entity_poly.pdbx_strand_id
1 'polypeptide(L)'
;AFARWFPLPYYHLRRAMQKLSEHDTDIKPPFEGSVYPAACANLGPRTCCRWHHDINNYPGIPCWILALGDFNYKLGGHLVLPQLKIYIEFPPGASFLLSSAGLKHGNTPIQAGEKRYSFTQYCPGRLLSYVAYGFKLGRDFSEAEKAAMDEAAGESWRQQLARFSTPASLPRDRRWVRRQEKKEARGLV
;
A
#
# COMPACT_ATOMS: atom_id res chain seq x y z
N ALA A 1 -6.74 -9.41 -1.24
CA ALA A 1 -7.56 -8.19 -1.43
C ALA A 1 -6.95 -7.21 -2.45
N PHE A 2 -5.64 -6.91 -2.37
CA PHE A 2 -4.99 -5.86 -3.15
C PHE A 2 -5.17 -5.99 -4.68
N ALA A 3 -4.70 -7.09 -5.29
CA ALA A 3 -4.85 -7.34 -6.73
C ALA A 3 -6.30 -7.31 -7.25
N ARG A 4 -7.26 -7.59 -6.36
CA ARG A 4 -8.69 -7.54 -6.69
C ARG A 4 -9.16 -6.09 -6.79
N TRP A 5 -8.87 -5.22 -5.83
CA TRP A 5 -9.46 -3.88 -5.80
C TRP A 5 -8.60 -2.80 -6.46
N PHE A 6 -7.29 -3.02 -6.52
CA PHE A 6 -6.33 -2.11 -7.12
C PHE A 6 -5.39 -2.91 -8.03
N PRO A 7 -5.88 -3.40 -9.19
CA PRO A 7 -5.11 -4.29 -10.05
C PRO A 7 -3.85 -3.63 -10.62
N LEU A 8 -3.93 -2.39 -11.12
CA LEU A 8 -2.78 -1.72 -11.72
C LEU A 8 -1.72 -1.31 -10.67
N PRO A 9 -2.07 -0.76 -9.49
CA PRO A 9 -1.10 -0.53 -8.42
C PRO A 9 -0.46 -1.82 -7.92
N TYR A 10 -1.23 -2.90 -7.79
CA TYR A 10 -0.71 -4.22 -7.46
C TYR A 10 0.33 -4.68 -8.47
N TYR A 11 0.01 -4.61 -9.76
CA TYR A 11 0.92 -5.02 -10.83
C TYR A 11 2.19 -4.17 -10.84
N HIS A 12 2.04 -2.85 -10.66
CA HIS A 12 3.16 -1.93 -10.58
C HIS A 12 4.10 -2.27 -9.41
N LEU A 13 3.57 -2.46 -8.19
CA LEU A 13 4.37 -2.87 -7.04
C LEU A 13 5.07 -4.21 -7.28
N ARG A 14 4.35 -5.20 -7.82
CA ARG A 14 4.92 -6.52 -8.12
C ARG A 14 6.11 -6.42 -9.07
N ARG A 15 5.99 -5.62 -10.13
CA ARG A 15 7.09 -5.37 -11.08
C ARG A 15 8.28 -4.67 -10.43
N ALA A 16 8.03 -3.71 -9.54
CA ALA A 16 9.10 -3.05 -8.80
C ALA A 16 9.82 -4.03 -7.85
N MET A 17 9.06 -4.87 -7.13
CA MET A 17 9.63 -5.92 -6.27
C MET A 17 10.42 -6.96 -7.05
N GLN A 18 9.96 -7.34 -8.24
CA GLN A 18 10.70 -8.23 -9.13
C GLN A 18 12.04 -7.62 -9.56
N LYS A 19 12.04 -6.35 -10.00
CA LYS A 19 13.27 -5.63 -10.35
C LYS A 19 14.24 -5.54 -9.16
N LEU A 20 13.72 -5.32 -7.96
CA LEU A 20 14.53 -5.30 -6.73
C LEU A 20 15.17 -6.66 -6.45
N SER A 21 14.41 -7.75 -6.54
CA SER A 21 14.92 -9.09 -6.29
C SER A 21 15.90 -9.57 -7.38
N GLU A 22 15.75 -9.08 -8.62
CA GLU A 22 16.69 -9.33 -9.72
C GLU A 22 18.00 -8.54 -9.52
N HIS A 23 17.93 -7.35 -8.94
CA HIS A 23 19.10 -6.52 -8.62
C HIS A 23 19.84 -7.01 -7.38
N ASP A 24 19.09 -7.42 -6.34
CA ASP A 24 19.62 -7.89 -5.07
C ASP A 24 18.79 -9.09 -4.58
N THR A 25 19.40 -10.28 -4.66
CA THR A 25 18.77 -11.55 -4.32
C THR A 25 18.49 -11.73 -2.82
N ASP A 26 19.07 -10.88 -1.96
CA ASP A 26 18.81 -10.92 -0.52
C ASP A 26 17.50 -10.19 -0.16
N ILE A 27 16.98 -9.35 -1.05
CA ILE A 27 15.70 -8.67 -0.86
C ILE A 27 14.55 -9.66 -1.05
N LYS A 28 13.82 -9.92 0.03
CA LYS A 28 12.66 -10.82 0.07
C LYS A 28 11.45 -10.14 0.70
N PRO A 29 10.22 -10.47 0.28
CA PRO A 29 9.03 -10.01 0.98
C PRO A 29 9.03 -10.55 2.43
N PRO A 30 8.41 -9.82 3.37
CA PRO A 30 8.36 -10.24 4.78
C PRO A 30 7.56 -11.53 4.99
N PHE A 31 6.68 -11.90 4.04
CA PHE A 31 5.92 -13.14 4.06
C PHE A 31 5.84 -13.73 2.65
N GLU A 32 5.78 -15.06 2.58
CA GLU A 32 5.51 -15.77 1.33
C GLU A 32 4.16 -15.32 0.75
N GLY A 33 4.13 -15.07 -0.56
CA GLY A 33 2.94 -14.61 -1.27
C GLY A 33 2.57 -13.14 -1.04
N SER A 34 3.28 -12.40 -0.18
CA SER A 34 3.09 -10.96 -0.06
C SER A 34 3.83 -10.21 -1.17
N VAL A 35 3.17 -9.21 -1.74
CA VAL A 35 3.77 -8.26 -2.69
C VAL A 35 4.32 -7.01 -1.97
N TYR A 36 3.96 -6.81 -0.70
CA TYR A 36 4.41 -5.65 0.05
C TYR A 36 5.83 -5.87 0.55
N PRO A 37 6.71 -4.85 0.46
CA PRO A 37 8.08 -4.95 0.96
C PRO A 37 8.17 -4.85 2.49
N ALA A 38 7.15 -4.30 3.16
CA ALA A 38 7.20 -4.02 4.58
C ALA A 38 5.87 -4.36 5.28
N ALA A 39 5.97 -4.68 6.57
CA ALA A 39 4.83 -4.95 7.44
C ALA A 39 5.08 -4.43 8.86
N CYS A 40 4.01 -4.18 9.61
CA CYS A 40 4.08 -3.77 11.01
C CYS A 40 2.95 -4.41 11.82
N ALA A 41 3.28 -4.96 12.99
CA ALA A 41 2.31 -5.46 13.95
C ALA A 41 2.20 -4.47 15.12
N ASN A 42 1.00 -3.92 15.34
CA ASN A 42 0.71 -3.05 16.47
C ASN A 42 0.07 -3.89 17.58
N LEU A 43 0.87 -4.22 18.60
CA LEU A 43 0.58 -5.26 19.59
C LEU A 43 -0.11 -4.78 20.88
N GLY A 44 -0.79 -3.63 20.85
CA GLY A 44 -1.79 -3.27 21.87
C GLY A 44 -1.29 -3.07 23.31
N PRO A 45 -2.15 -3.32 24.34
CA PRO A 45 -3.45 -4.02 24.27
C PRO A 45 -4.59 -3.17 23.73
N ARG A 46 -4.45 -1.84 23.68
CA ARG A 46 -5.47 -0.91 23.17
C ARG A 46 -4.87 -0.02 22.08
N THR A 47 -4.51 -0.65 20.96
CA THR A 47 -3.88 0.06 19.83
C THR A 47 -4.79 1.17 19.34
N CYS A 48 -4.43 2.40 19.67
CA CYS A 48 -5.10 3.62 19.25
C CYS A 48 -4.13 4.50 18.47
N CYS A 49 -4.49 4.87 17.25
CA CYS A 49 -3.67 5.74 16.41
C CYS A 49 -4.35 7.10 16.28
N ARG A 50 -3.69 8.16 16.79
CA ARG A 50 -4.07 9.54 16.51
C ARG A 50 -4.03 9.81 15.01
N TRP A 51 -4.78 10.79 14.53
CA TRP A 51 -4.88 11.05 13.10
C TRP A 51 -3.54 11.49 12.50
N HIS A 52 -3.05 10.75 11.52
CA HIS A 52 -1.75 10.97 10.88
C HIS A 52 -1.80 10.64 9.38
N HIS A 53 -0.74 11.02 8.68
CA HIS A 53 -0.39 10.49 7.36
C HIS A 53 0.90 9.68 7.53
N ASP A 54 1.00 8.54 6.87
CA ASP A 54 2.27 7.84 6.75
C ASP A 54 3.06 8.46 5.60
N ILE A 55 3.63 9.64 5.84
CA ILE A 55 4.26 10.48 4.79
C ILE A 55 5.41 9.78 4.04
N ASN A 56 5.97 8.71 4.61
CA ASN A 56 7.05 7.94 3.99
C ASN A 56 6.54 6.83 3.07
N ASN A 57 5.24 6.51 3.09
CA ASN A 57 4.64 5.50 2.23
C ASN A 57 4.37 6.05 0.83
N TYR A 58 4.32 5.15 -0.14
CA TYR A 58 4.03 5.51 -1.52
C TYR A 58 2.53 5.82 -1.71
N PRO A 59 2.12 7.03 -2.13
CA PRO A 59 0.71 7.41 -2.23
C PRO A 59 -0.12 6.55 -3.19
N GLY A 60 0.47 6.12 -4.31
CA GLY A 60 -0.22 5.31 -5.31
C GLY A 60 -0.38 3.82 -4.96
N ILE A 61 0.18 3.34 -3.84
CA ILE A 61 0.09 1.95 -3.38
C ILE A 61 -0.71 1.96 -2.08
N PRO A 62 -1.96 1.45 -2.07
CA PRO A 62 -2.74 1.40 -0.85
C PRO A 62 -2.10 0.45 0.15
N CYS A 63 -1.98 0.92 1.38
CA CYS A 63 -1.59 0.09 2.51
C CYS A 63 -2.73 -0.83 2.88
N TRP A 64 -2.40 -2.06 3.25
CA TRP A 64 -3.35 -3.04 3.75
C TRP A 64 -3.31 -3.04 5.27
N ILE A 65 -4.47 -2.87 5.90
CA ILE A 65 -4.64 -2.82 7.35
C ILE A 65 -5.59 -3.93 7.75
N LEU A 66 -5.24 -4.72 8.75
CA LEU A 66 -6.08 -5.75 9.36
C LEU A 66 -6.36 -5.37 10.82
N ALA A 67 -7.63 -5.28 11.20
CA ALA A 67 -8.02 -5.15 12.60
C ALA A 67 -8.01 -6.53 13.27
N LEU A 68 -7.50 -6.59 14.50
CA LEU A 68 -7.37 -7.82 15.28
C LEU A 68 -7.73 -7.56 16.75
N GLY A 69 -7.98 -8.63 17.49
CA GLY A 69 -8.32 -8.56 18.92
C GLY A 69 -9.78 -8.90 19.21
N ASP A 70 -10.19 -8.62 20.44
CA ASP A 70 -11.54 -8.86 20.95
C ASP A 70 -12.08 -7.54 21.51
N PHE A 71 -12.95 -6.90 20.74
CA PHE A 71 -13.57 -5.62 21.04
C PHE A 71 -14.91 -5.48 20.32
N ASN A 72 -15.83 -4.73 20.92
CA ASN A 72 -17.10 -4.40 20.30
C ASN A 72 -16.91 -3.26 19.28
N TYR A 73 -16.77 -3.65 18.02
CA TYR A 73 -16.53 -2.74 16.90
C TYR A 73 -17.67 -1.75 16.60
N LYS A 74 -18.82 -1.88 17.26
CA LYS A 74 -19.94 -0.92 17.18
C LYS A 74 -19.82 0.20 18.22
N LEU A 75 -19.00 -0.01 19.25
CA LEU A 75 -18.80 0.94 20.35
C LEU A 75 -17.41 1.59 20.32
N GLY A 76 -16.48 1.11 19.49
CA GLY A 76 -15.10 1.60 19.47
C GLY A 76 -14.23 0.94 18.40
N GLY A 77 -12.97 1.39 18.31
CA GLY A 77 -12.01 0.85 17.34
C GLY A 77 -12.32 1.18 15.87
N HIS A 78 -13.22 2.13 15.62
CA HIS A 78 -13.64 2.56 14.28
C HIS A 78 -12.46 3.13 13.51
N LEU A 79 -12.38 2.87 12.20
CA LEU A 79 -11.46 3.56 11.31
C LEU A 79 -11.99 4.98 11.05
N VAL A 80 -11.14 5.99 11.24
CA VAL A 80 -11.51 7.40 11.08
C VAL A 80 -10.78 7.99 9.89
N LEU A 81 -11.52 8.61 8.98
CA LEU A 81 -11.01 9.31 7.79
C LEU A 81 -11.46 10.79 7.87
N PRO A 82 -10.79 11.62 8.69
CA PRO A 82 -11.28 12.97 9.01
C PRO A 82 -11.41 13.89 7.79
N GLN A 83 -10.56 13.75 6.78
CA GLN A 83 -10.66 14.55 5.54
C GLN A 83 -11.95 14.24 4.75
N LEU A 84 -12.45 13.02 4.85
CA LEU A 84 -13.70 12.61 4.21
C LEU A 84 -14.91 12.79 5.14
N LYS A 85 -14.68 13.13 6.42
CA LYS A 85 -15.70 13.19 7.47
C LYS A 85 -16.42 11.85 7.66
N ILE A 86 -15.69 10.74 7.53
CA ILE A 86 -16.25 9.37 7.63
C ILE A 86 -15.66 8.65 8.84
N TYR A 87 -16.54 7.96 9.58
CA TYR A 87 -16.20 6.94 10.58
C TYR A 87 -16.73 5.61 10.07
N ILE A 88 -15.91 4.57 10.13
CA ILE A 88 -16.24 3.24 9.63
C ILE A 88 -16.11 2.26 10.79
N GLU A 89 -17.21 1.59 11.14
CA GLU A 89 -17.18 0.41 11.99
C GLU A 89 -16.19 -0.59 11.39
N PHE A 90 -15.15 -0.95 12.14
CA PHE A 90 -14.05 -1.77 11.63
C PHE A 90 -13.86 -3.03 12.48
N PRO A 91 -14.58 -4.13 12.16
CA PRO A 91 -14.60 -5.34 12.97
C PRO A 91 -13.25 -6.04 13.09
N PRO A 92 -12.97 -6.77 14.19
CA PRO A 92 -11.88 -7.72 14.24
C PRO A 92 -11.96 -8.71 13.06
N GLY A 93 -10.82 -8.99 12.42
CA GLY A 93 -10.72 -9.83 11.23
C GLY A 93 -11.05 -9.11 9.90
N ALA A 94 -11.61 -7.89 9.96
CA ALA A 94 -11.82 -7.09 8.75
C ALA A 94 -10.51 -6.42 8.29
N SER A 95 -10.39 -6.22 6.97
CA SER A 95 -9.25 -5.51 6.40
C SER A 95 -9.68 -4.32 5.55
N PHE A 96 -8.82 -3.30 5.49
CA PHE A 96 -9.04 -2.08 4.74
C PHE A 96 -7.82 -1.77 3.85
N LEU A 97 -8.07 -1.20 2.68
CA LEU A 97 -7.04 -0.72 1.76
C LEU A 97 -7.19 0.80 1.63
N LEU A 98 -6.15 1.56 1.97
CA LEU A 98 -6.17 3.02 1.85
C LEU A 98 -4.78 3.58 1.48
N SER A 99 -4.76 4.69 0.75
CA SER A 99 -3.52 5.44 0.50
C SER A 99 -3.12 6.15 1.80
N SER A 100 -2.23 5.53 2.59
CA SER A 100 -1.96 6.01 3.95
C SER A 100 -1.07 7.24 4.01
N ALA A 101 -0.32 7.50 2.93
CA ALA A 101 0.38 8.76 2.71
C ALA A 101 -0.56 9.87 2.23
N GLY A 102 -1.56 9.55 1.39
CA GLY A 102 -2.46 10.52 0.78
C GLY A 102 -3.72 10.85 1.59
N LEU A 103 -4.11 9.98 2.53
CA LEU A 103 -5.32 10.10 3.32
C LEU A 103 -5.01 10.06 4.82
N LYS A 104 -5.32 11.16 5.51
CA LYS A 104 -5.24 11.25 6.97
C LYS A 104 -6.18 10.21 7.55
N HIS A 105 -5.65 9.40 8.46
CA HIS A 105 -6.42 8.32 9.06
C HIS A 105 -5.99 8.05 10.51
N GLY A 106 -6.82 7.32 11.23
CA GLY A 106 -6.56 6.86 12.58
C GLY A 106 -7.67 5.91 13.04
N ASN A 107 -7.75 5.62 14.33
CA ASN A 107 -8.86 4.84 14.87
C ASN A 107 -9.34 5.38 16.22
N THR A 108 -10.60 5.11 16.55
CA THR A 108 -11.16 5.50 17.85
C THR A 108 -10.68 4.56 18.96
N PRO A 109 -10.66 5.02 20.22
CA PRO A 109 -10.48 4.14 21.36
C PRO A 109 -11.51 3.00 21.41
N ILE A 110 -11.16 1.94 22.12
CA ILE A 110 -12.04 0.83 22.48
C ILE A 110 -12.48 0.94 23.95
N GLN A 111 -13.45 0.14 24.36
CA GLN A 111 -13.99 0.15 25.72
C GLN A 111 -12.96 -0.39 26.74
N ALA A 112 -13.21 -0.14 28.02
CA ALA A 112 -12.38 -0.68 29.09
C ALA A 112 -12.47 -2.22 29.12
N GLY A 113 -11.33 -2.89 29.28
CA GLY A 113 -11.24 -4.36 29.30
C GLY A 113 -11.12 -5.02 27.92
N GLU A 114 -11.43 -4.30 26.83
CA GLU A 114 -11.29 -4.81 25.46
C GLU A 114 -9.83 -4.83 25.00
N LYS A 115 -9.56 -5.61 23.94
CA LYS A 115 -8.23 -5.71 23.32
C LYS A 115 -8.32 -5.43 21.83
N ARG A 116 -7.46 -4.54 21.33
CA ARG A 116 -7.35 -4.23 19.91
C ARG A 116 -5.90 -4.17 19.47
N TYR A 117 -5.64 -4.88 18.39
CA TYR A 117 -4.38 -4.96 17.67
C TYR A 117 -4.61 -4.59 16.22
N SER A 118 -3.53 -4.34 15.49
CA SER A 118 -3.61 -4.27 14.04
C SER A 118 -2.35 -4.81 13.40
N PHE A 119 -2.51 -5.27 12.17
CA PHE A 119 -1.40 -5.68 11.34
C PHE A 119 -1.48 -4.93 10.02
N THR A 120 -0.36 -4.36 9.57
CA THR A 120 -0.31 -3.57 8.35
C THR A 120 0.76 -4.09 7.39
N GLN A 121 0.50 -3.94 6.09
CA GLN A 121 1.48 -4.14 5.03
C GLN A 121 1.47 -2.92 4.11
N TYR A 122 2.65 -2.42 3.76
CA TYR A 122 2.81 -1.13 3.09
C TYR A 122 4.07 -1.10 2.21
N CYS A 123 4.16 -0.07 1.37
CA CYS A 123 5.32 0.19 0.53
C CYS A 123 5.89 1.58 0.85
N PRO A 124 7.13 1.67 1.35
CA PRO A 124 7.84 2.95 1.43
C PRO A 124 8.00 3.58 0.04
N GLY A 125 7.73 4.89 -0.09
CA GLY A 125 7.80 5.60 -1.36
C GLY A 125 9.20 5.62 -1.96
N ARG A 126 10.21 5.84 -1.11
CA ARG A 126 11.62 5.88 -1.52
C ARG A 126 12.11 4.56 -2.10
N LEU A 127 11.47 3.44 -1.80
CA LEU A 127 11.82 2.16 -2.42
C LEU A 127 11.46 2.16 -3.91
N LEU A 128 10.32 2.73 -4.29
CA LEU A 128 9.95 2.86 -5.71
C LEU A 128 10.82 3.90 -6.42
N SER A 129 11.17 5.01 -5.75
CA SER A 129 12.15 5.97 -6.29
C SER A 129 13.51 5.31 -6.51
N TYR A 130 13.97 4.46 -5.60
CA TYR A 130 15.24 3.73 -5.76
C TYR A 130 15.24 2.86 -7.03
N VAL A 131 14.13 2.16 -7.31
CA VAL A 131 13.97 1.39 -8.56
C VAL A 131 13.90 2.32 -9.78
N ALA A 132 13.18 3.45 -9.68
CA ALA A 132 13.06 4.42 -10.77
C ALA A 132 14.41 5.06 -11.14
N TYR A 133 15.28 5.27 -10.15
CA TYR A 133 16.59 5.91 -10.33
C TYR A 133 17.69 4.91 -10.68
N GLY A 134 17.33 3.71 -11.14
CA GLY A 134 18.29 2.68 -11.52
C GLY A 134 19.14 2.20 -10.34
N PHE A 135 18.51 2.01 -9.19
CA PHE A 135 19.14 1.51 -7.96
C PHE A 135 20.20 2.47 -7.39
N LYS A 136 19.97 3.77 -7.53
CA LYS A 136 20.78 4.85 -6.95
C LYS A 136 19.97 5.66 -5.95
N LEU A 137 20.66 6.26 -4.97
CA LEU A 137 19.99 7.02 -3.93
C LEU A 137 19.56 8.38 -4.45
N GLY A 138 18.36 8.82 -4.08
CA GLY A 138 17.86 10.12 -4.51
C GLY A 138 18.77 11.30 -4.12
N ARG A 139 19.59 11.18 -3.07
CA ARG A 139 20.55 12.24 -2.69
C ARG A 139 21.63 12.51 -3.73
N ASP A 140 21.84 11.59 -4.67
CA ASP A 140 22.88 11.66 -5.69
C ASP A 140 22.43 12.46 -6.93
N PHE A 141 21.18 12.95 -6.94
CA PHE A 141 20.57 13.65 -8.07
C PHE A 141 19.96 14.98 -7.65
N SER A 142 19.99 15.94 -8.57
CA SER A 142 19.22 17.19 -8.49
C SER A 142 17.71 16.94 -8.58
N GLU A 143 16.90 17.91 -8.17
CA GLU A 143 15.43 17.82 -8.28
C GLU A 143 14.96 17.71 -9.75
N ALA A 144 15.67 18.35 -10.68
CA ALA A 144 15.36 18.27 -12.12
C ALA A 144 15.62 16.86 -12.68
N GLU A 145 16.73 16.24 -12.30
CA GLU A 145 17.03 14.85 -12.66
C GLU A 145 16.02 13.87 -12.06
N LYS A 146 15.64 14.04 -10.79
CA LYS A 146 14.59 13.23 -10.16
C LYS A 146 13.27 13.34 -10.89
N ALA A 147 12.82 14.55 -11.20
CA ALA A 147 11.58 14.76 -11.92
C ALA A 147 11.59 14.11 -13.31
N ALA A 148 12.72 14.21 -14.04
CA ALA A 148 12.88 13.57 -15.34
C ALA A 148 12.87 12.04 -15.23
N MET A 149 13.56 11.47 -14.24
CA MET A 149 13.57 10.03 -13.98
C MET A 149 12.19 9.53 -13.53
N ASP A 150 11.50 10.26 -12.66
CA ASP A 150 10.15 9.93 -12.21
C ASP A 150 9.18 9.91 -13.40
N GLU A 151 9.20 10.92 -14.27
CA GLU A 151 8.36 10.96 -15.47
C GLU A 151 8.66 9.79 -16.42
N ALA A 152 9.95 9.50 -16.66
CA ALA A 152 10.38 8.39 -17.51
C ALA A 152 10.02 7.02 -16.92
N ALA A 153 10.07 6.87 -15.60
CA ALA A 153 9.73 5.64 -14.89
C ALA A 153 8.22 5.43 -14.69
N GLY A 154 7.39 6.44 -15.02
CA GLY A 154 5.96 6.35 -14.79
C GLY A 154 5.52 6.80 -13.39
N GLU A 155 6.39 7.43 -12.61
CA GLU A 155 6.21 7.74 -11.19
C GLU A 155 5.71 9.18 -10.93
N SER A 156 5.44 9.97 -11.97
CA SER A 156 4.84 11.30 -11.77
C SER A 156 3.43 11.19 -11.19
N TRP A 157 3.00 12.20 -10.43
CA TRP A 157 1.70 12.15 -9.71
C TRP A 157 0.51 11.81 -10.63
N ARG A 158 0.55 12.26 -11.89
CA ARG A 158 -0.49 11.95 -12.90
C ARG A 158 -0.51 10.47 -13.24
N GLN A 159 0.66 9.88 -13.41
CA GLN A 159 0.82 8.47 -13.75
C GLN A 159 0.48 7.59 -12.54
N GLN A 160 0.84 8.00 -11.31
CA GLN A 160 0.38 7.33 -10.08
C GLN A 160 -1.14 7.34 -9.99
N LEU A 161 -1.77 8.50 -10.22
CA LEU A 161 -3.23 8.64 -10.19
C LEU A 161 -3.91 7.79 -11.27
N ALA A 162 -3.34 7.75 -12.48
CA ALA A 162 -3.88 6.99 -13.60
C ALA A 162 -3.90 5.46 -13.37
N ARG A 163 -3.16 4.95 -12.38
CA ARG A 163 -3.22 3.54 -11.99
C ARG A 163 -4.48 3.21 -11.17
N PHE A 164 -5.20 4.17 -10.61
CA PHE A 164 -6.43 3.87 -9.89
C PHE A 164 -7.57 3.56 -10.84
N SER A 165 -8.11 2.34 -10.74
CA SER A 165 -9.29 1.94 -11.49
C SER A 165 -10.54 2.65 -10.99
N THR A 166 -11.40 3.04 -11.93
CA THR A 166 -12.80 3.42 -11.67
C THR A 166 -13.68 2.17 -11.61
N PRO A 167 -14.92 2.24 -11.07
CA PRO A 167 -15.86 1.11 -11.11
C PRO A 167 -16.05 0.53 -12.52
N ALA A 168 -16.07 1.39 -13.55
CA ALA A 168 -16.23 0.98 -14.95
C ALA A 168 -14.99 0.28 -15.53
N SER A 169 -13.78 0.74 -15.18
CA SER A 169 -12.53 0.18 -15.72
C SER A 169 -12.04 -1.07 -14.97
N LEU A 170 -12.41 -1.23 -13.70
CA LEU A 170 -11.93 -2.30 -12.83
C LEU A 170 -12.04 -3.73 -13.42
N PRO A 171 -13.14 -4.14 -14.06
CA PRO A 171 -13.22 -5.47 -14.68
C PRO A 171 -12.20 -5.66 -15.81
N ARG A 172 -11.96 -4.61 -16.61
CA ARG A 172 -10.99 -4.64 -17.72
C ARG A 172 -9.58 -4.69 -17.17
N ASP A 173 -9.27 -3.86 -16.18
CA ASP A 173 -7.91 -3.74 -15.62
C ASP A 173 -7.51 -5.05 -14.91
N ARG A 174 -8.43 -5.70 -14.21
CA ARG A 174 -8.22 -7.06 -13.66
C ARG A 174 -7.89 -8.08 -14.75
N ARG A 175 -8.61 -8.06 -15.88
CA ARG A 175 -8.32 -8.97 -17.01
C ARG A 175 -6.97 -8.65 -17.63
N TRP A 176 -6.61 -7.37 -17.73
CA TRP A 176 -5.31 -6.95 -18.26
C TRP A 176 -4.17 -7.47 -17.39
N VAL A 177 -4.22 -7.30 -16.06
CA VAL A 177 -3.17 -7.80 -15.14
C VAL A 177 -2.99 -9.31 -15.28
N ARG A 178 -4.08 -10.09 -15.26
CA ARG A 178 -4.02 -11.54 -15.44
C ARG A 178 -3.39 -11.96 -16.77
N ARG A 179 -3.59 -11.17 -17.84
CA ARG A 179 -2.95 -11.43 -19.13
C ARG A 179 -1.45 -11.15 -19.07
N GLN A 180 -1.02 -10.09 -18.37
CA GLN A 180 0.40 -9.80 -18.21
C GLN A 180 1.11 -10.89 -17.40
N GLU A 181 0.55 -11.30 -16.26
CA GLU A 181 1.11 -12.38 -15.44
C GLU A 181 1.24 -13.70 -16.22
N LYS A 182 0.26 -14.02 -17.08
CA LYS A 182 0.33 -15.19 -17.97
C LYS A 182 1.42 -15.08 -19.03
N LYS A 183 1.70 -13.87 -19.54
CA LYS A 183 2.77 -13.66 -20.51
C LYS A 183 4.14 -13.80 -19.83
N GLU A 184 4.29 -13.22 -18.65
CA GLU A 184 5.53 -13.30 -17.86
C GLU A 184 5.85 -14.74 -17.45
N ALA A 185 4.84 -15.50 -17.00
CA ALA A 185 5.01 -16.92 -16.70
C ALA A 185 5.47 -17.77 -17.91
N ARG A 186 5.36 -17.22 -19.13
CA ARG A 186 5.81 -17.83 -20.38
C ARG A 186 7.09 -17.20 -20.94
N GLY A 187 7.70 -16.23 -20.24
CA GLY A 187 8.89 -15.51 -20.71
C GLY A 187 8.62 -14.56 -21.89
N LEU A 188 7.39 -14.05 -22.04
CA LEU A 188 6.97 -13.22 -23.17
C LEU A 188 6.95 -11.70 -22.86
N VAL A 189 7.60 -11.28 -21.77
CA VAL A 189 7.62 -9.88 -21.27
C VAL A 189 9.02 -9.54 -20.79
#